data_AF-A0A318UA34-F1
#
_entry.id   AF-A0A318UA34-F1
#
_cell.length_a   1.000
_cell.length_b   1.000
_cell.length_c   1.000
_cell.angle_alpha   90.00
_cell.angle_beta   90.00
_cell.angle_gamma   90.00
#
_symmetry.space_group_name_H-M   'P 1'
#
loop_
_entity.id
_entity.type
_entity.pdbx_description
1 polymer ?
#
loop_
_entity_poly.entity_id
_entity_poly.type
_entity_poly.pdbx_seq_one_letter_code
_entity_poly.pdbx_strand_id
1 'polypeptide(L)'
;MKKFTKNLRSLLLAASGLVLCAFSLEGLLNEDAVYVQKKLSDHYDVAAQGADIKRYELNVTNTGFCRYKRHFANGKVEYFSFNFSKFKDLDYYGTVKNGRLFLRTKGEDVIVQTYNDKKGDIDSMSSYLSIPLRDMEPEDLTDFLEKFRRINVQLAAR
;
A
#
# COMPACT_ATOMS: atom_id res chain seq x y z
N MET A 1 -24.14 45.57 17.08
CA MET A 1 -24.27 44.13 17.40
C MET A 1 -24.61 43.23 16.20
N LYS A 2 -25.50 43.61 15.25
CA LYS A 2 -25.89 42.74 14.10
C LYS A 2 -24.76 42.35 13.12
N LYS A 3 -23.70 43.16 12.96
CA LYS A 3 -22.54 42.83 12.10
C LYS A 3 -21.68 41.71 12.69
N PHE A 4 -21.51 41.70 14.01
CA PHE A 4 -20.68 40.71 14.72
C PHE A 4 -21.28 39.30 14.62
N THR A 5 -22.60 39.18 14.79
CA THR A 5 -23.33 37.91 14.65
C THR A 5 -23.34 37.38 13.21
N LYS A 6 -23.33 38.25 12.19
CA LYS A 6 -23.21 37.83 10.78
C LYS A 6 -21.82 37.28 10.47
N ASN A 7 -20.76 37.95 10.92
CA ASN A 7 -19.39 37.50 10.74
C ASN A 7 -19.11 36.18 11.49
N LEU A 8 -19.69 36.01 12.68
CA LEU A 8 -19.58 34.75 13.43
C LEU A 8 -20.27 33.58 12.73
N ARG A 9 -21.46 33.81 12.14
CA ARG A 9 -22.18 32.80 11.36
C ARG A 9 -21.44 32.42 10.08
N SER A 10 -20.84 33.38 9.37
CA SER A 10 -20.03 33.07 8.18
C SER A 10 -18.77 32.29 8.55
N LEU A 11 -18.13 32.62 9.69
CA LEU A 11 -16.96 31.89 10.19
C LEU A 11 -17.31 30.45 10.57
N LEU A 12 -18.45 30.25 11.26
CA LEU A 12 -18.96 28.93 11.61
C LEU A 12 -19.30 28.08 10.38
N LEU A 13 -19.90 28.68 9.35
CA LEU A 13 -20.18 28.01 8.09
C LEU A 13 -18.88 27.61 7.37
N ALA A 14 -17.90 28.51 7.27
CA ALA A 14 -16.59 28.20 6.68
C ALA A 14 -15.85 27.09 7.44
N ALA A 15 -15.87 27.13 8.78
CA ALA A 15 -15.28 26.09 9.62
C ALA A 15 -15.99 24.74 9.44
N SER A 16 -17.32 24.71 9.36
CA SER A 16 -18.07 23.48 9.09
C SER A 16 -17.76 22.88 7.72
N GLY A 17 -17.56 23.72 6.69
CA GLY A 17 -17.15 23.27 5.36
C GLY A 17 -15.78 22.60 5.38
N LEU A 18 -14.80 23.18 6.08
CA LEU A 18 -13.46 22.59 6.21
C LEU A 18 -13.48 21.23 6.91
N VAL A 19 -14.31 21.09 7.96
CA VAL A 19 -14.48 19.82 8.68
C VAL A 19 -15.08 18.74 7.77
N LEU A 20 -16.12 19.06 7.00
CA LEU A 20 -16.73 18.11 6.06
C LEU A 20 -15.77 17.68 4.94
N CYS A 21 -14.93 18.60 4.44
CA CYS A 21 -13.91 18.29 3.44
C CYS A 21 -12.78 17.40 4.01
N ALA A 22 -12.42 17.54 5.28
CA ALA A 22 -11.40 16.68 5.89
C ALA A 22 -11.89 15.23 6.02
N PHE A 23 -13.14 15.01 6.43
CA PHE A 23 -13.72 13.67 6.56
C PHE A 23 -13.93 12.96 5.22
N SER A 24 -14.25 13.69 4.14
CA SER A 24 -14.39 13.09 2.82
C SER A 24 -13.07 12.59 2.24
N LEU A 25 -11.95 13.27 2.53
CA LEU A 25 -10.61 12.84 2.12
C LEU A 25 -10.18 11.54 2.81
N GLU A 26 -10.50 11.39 4.10
CA GLU A 26 -10.24 10.18 4.87
C GLU A 26 -11.04 8.97 4.36
N GLY A 27 -12.30 9.18 3.98
CA GLY A 27 -13.14 8.14 3.40
C GLY A 27 -12.57 7.58 2.09
N LEU A 28 -12.05 8.46 1.21
CA LEU A 28 -11.51 8.06 -0.09
C LEU A 28 -10.22 7.26 0.04
N LEU A 29 -9.31 7.66 0.93
CA LEU A 29 -8.08 6.90 1.25
C LEU A 29 -8.40 5.49 1.73
N ASN A 30 -9.43 5.36 2.59
CA ASN A 30 -9.85 4.07 3.10
C ASN A 30 -10.42 3.18 2.00
N GLU A 31 -11.23 3.73 1.09
CA GLU A 31 -11.78 3.00 -0.05
C GLU A 31 -10.69 2.48 -0.98
N ASP A 32 -9.73 3.34 -1.38
CA ASP A 32 -8.64 2.94 -2.26
C ASP A 32 -7.72 1.90 -1.60
N ALA A 33 -7.42 2.03 -0.30
CA ALA A 33 -6.64 1.06 0.45
C ALA A 33 -7.33 -0.32 0.54
N VAL A 34 -8.64 -0.34 0.82
CA VAL A 34 -9.44 -1.58 0.87
C VAL A 34 -9.51 -2.23 -0.51
N TYR A 35 -9.71 -1.43 -1.56
CA TYR A 35 -9.73 -1.92 -2.94
C TYR A 35 -8.41 -2.60 -3.31
N VAL A 36 -7.29 -1.91 -3.10
CA VAL A 36 -5.95 -2.43 -3.34
C VAL A 36 -5.69 -3.71 -2.54
N GLN A 37 -6.02 -3.71 -1.25
CA GLN A 37 -5.86 -4.89 -0.39
C GLN A 37 -6.59 -6.10 -0.96
N LYS A 38 -7.85 -5.90 -1.37
CA LYS A 38 -8.68 -6.96 -1.95
C LYS A 38 -8.07 -7.47 -3.25
N LYS A 39 -7.78 -6.58 -4.20
CA LYS A 39 -7.20 -6.95 -5.50
C LYS A 39 -5.87 -7.68 -5.33
N LEU A 40 -4.97 -7.21 -4.47
CA LEU A 40 -3.70 -7.89 -4.20
C LEU A 40 -3.90 -9.29 -3.60
N SER A 41 -4.91 -9.47 -2.74
CA SER A 41 -5.23 -10.76 -2.13
C SER A 41 -5.83 -11.73 -3.15
N ASP A 42 -6.76 -11.25 -3.98
CA ASP A 42 -7.46 -12.05 -5.00
C ASP A 42 -6.49 -12.59 -6.06
N HIS A 43 -5.53 -11.76 -6.48
CA HIS A 43 -4.52 -12.11 -7.48
C HIS A 43 -3.23 -12.70 -6.90
N TYR A 44 -3.13 -12.90 -5.59
CA TYR A 44 -1.90 -13.41 -5.00
C TYR A 44 -1.57 -14.83 -5.51
N ASP A 45 -0.36 -15.04 -6.00
CA ASP A 45 0.09 -16.34 -6.48
C ASP A 45 0.80 -17.12 -5.38
N VAL A 46 0.05 -18.03 -4.75
CA VAL A 46 0.57 -18.95 -3.73
C VAL A 46 1.51 -19.99 -4.35
N ALA A 47 1.27 -20.41 -5.60
CA ALA A 47 2.09 -21.43 -6.25
C ALA A 47 3.49 -20.90 -6.60
N ALA A 48 3.61 -19.60 -6.91
CA ALA A 48 4.88 -18.94 -7.19
C ALA A 48 5.77 -18.68 -5.96
N GLN A 49 5.31 -18.97 -4.74
CA GLN A 49 6.07 -18.79 -3.50
C GLN A 49 7.20 -19.82 -3.31
N GLY A 50 7.14 -20.95 -4.03
CA GLY A 50 8.00 -22.11 -3.77
C GLY A 50 7.48 -22.96 -2.61
N ALA A 51 7.94 -24.22 -2.54
CA ALA A 51 7.41 -25.22 -1.62
C ALA A 51 7.65 -24.91 -0.13
N ASP A 52 8.58 -24.01 0.18
CA ASP A 52 9.03 -23.75 1.56
C ASP A 52 8.19 -22.70 2.30
N ILE A 53 7.23 -22.04 1.64
CA ILE A 53 6.43 -20.97 2.26
C ILE A 53 5.16 -21.54 2.85
N LYS A 54 5.08 -21.51 4.18
CA LYS A 54 3.97 -22.06 4.97
C LYS A 54 2.74 -21.16 4.95
N ARG A 55 2.95 -19.84 5.05
CA ARG A 55 1.89 -18.82 4.99
C ARG A 55 2.45 -17.46 4.63
N TYR A 56 1.58 -16.58 4.19
CA TYR A 56 1.90 -15.18 3.96
C TYR A 56 0.87 -14.28 4.65
N GLU A 57 1.25 -13.04 4.89
CA GLU A 57 0.38 -11.95 5.33
C GLU A 57 0.67 -10.75 4.44
N LEU A 58 -0.35 -10.23 3.75
CA LEU A 58 -0.25 -9.02 2.95
C LEU A 58 -1.31 -8.04 3.47
N ASN A 59 -0.90 -6.85 3.87
CA ASN A 59 -1.77 -5.85 4.48
C ASN A 59 -1.44 -4.45 3.95
N VAL A 60 -2.45 -3.78 3.40
CA VAL A 60 -2.47 -2.38 3.03
C VAL A 60 -3.41 -1.62 3.96
N THR A 61 -2.86 -0.68 4.73
CA THR A 61 -3.62 0.10 5.70
C THR A 61 -4.11 1.43 5.12
N ASN A 62 -5.17 1.98 5.71
CA ASN A 62 -5.67 3.33 5.42
C ASN A 62 -4.69 4.47 5.82
N THR A 63 -3.63 4.15 6.58
CA THR A 63 -2.49 5.04 6.85
C THR A 63 -1.41 4.96 5.77
N GLY A 64 -1.65 4.18 4.70
CA GLY A 64 -0.76 4.06 3.56
C GLY A 64 0.38 3.06 3.75
N PHE A 65 0.40 2.23 4.79
CA PHE A 65 1.43 1.20 4.91
C PHE A 65 1.07 -0.02 4.09
N CYS A 66 2.00 -0.47 3.24
CA CYS A 66 1.98 -1.80 2.66
C CYS A 66 2.96 -2.68 3.45
N ARG A 67 2.46 -3.77 4.00
CA ARG A 67 3.24 -4.76 4.76
C ARG A 67 3.07 -6.12 4.15
N TYR A 68 4.18 -6.78 3.89
CA TYR A 68 4.22 -8.11 3.32
C TYR A 68 5.12 -8.99 4.16
N LYS A 69 4.55 -10.06 4.73
CA LYS A 69 5.26 -11.00 5.61
C LYS A 69 5.13 -12.40 5.06
N ARG A 70 6.23 -13.14 5.05
CA ARG A 70 6.28 -14.54 4.61
C ARG A 70 6.82 -15.39 5.74
N HIS A 71 6.15 -16.49 6.03
CA HIS A 71 6.58 -17.46 7.03
C HIS A 71 6.97 -18.74 6.32
N PHE A 72 8.20 -19.18 6.54
CA PHE A 72 8.77 -20.38 5.92
C PHE A 72 8.56 -21.59 6.83
N ALA A 73 8.50 -22.78 6.23
CA ALA A 73 8.32 -24.05 6.92
C ALA A 73 9.46 -24.34 7.93
N ASN A 74 10.66 -23.80 7.70
CA ASN A 74 11.81 -23.92 8.58
C ASN A 74 11.83 -22.92 9.75
N GLY A 75 10.78 -22.10 9.92
CA GLY A 75 10.68 -21.09 10.98
C GLY A 75 11.25 -19.71 10.62
N LYS A 76 11.91 -19.58 9.46
CA LYS A 76 12.35 -18.28 8.95
C LYS A 76 11.14 -17.40 8.66
N VAL A 77 11.28 -16.10 8.92
CA VAL A 77 10.30 -15.08 8.57
C VAL A 77 10.99 -14.02 7.73
N GLU A 78 10.33 -13.57 6.68
CA GLU A 78 10.75 -12.39 5.92
C GLU A 78 9.66 -11.34 6.00
N TYR A 79 10.04 -10.11 6.27
CA TYR A 79 9.16 -8.97 6.46
C TYR A 79 9.60 -7.82 5.57
N PHE A 80 8.65 -7.30 4.82
CA PHE A 80 8.83 -6.17 3.92
C PHE A 80 7.79 -5.12 4.26
N SER A 81 8.18 -3.86 4.36
CA SER A 81 7.18 -2.79 4.51
C SER A 81 7.65 -1.45 3.98
N PHE A 82 6.71 -0.67 3.46
CA PHE A 82 6.93 0.73 3.12
C PHE A 82 5.62 1.51 3.24
N ASN A 83 5.73 2.84 3.21
CA ASN A 83 4.56 3.71 3.16
C ASN A 83 4.35 4.25 1.74
N PHE A 84 3.11 4.22 1.24
CA PHE A 84 2.73 4.69 -0.09
C PHE A 84 3.06 6.17 -0.33
N SER A 85 3.30 7.00 0.69
CA SER A 85 3.88 8.35 0.52
C SER A 85 5.24 8.34 -0.21
N LYS A 86 5.96 7.22 -0.13
CA LYS A 86 7.26 6.98 -0.79
C LYS A 86 7.14 6.28 -2.14
N PHE A 87 5.93 5.90 -2.55
CA PHE A 87 5.68 5.27 -3.83
C PHE A 87 6.18 6.16 -4.98
N LYS A 88 6.81 5.52 -5.97
CA LYS A 88 7.34 6.15 -7.18
C LYS A 88 6.64 5.61 -8.40
N ASP A 89 6.66 4.28 -8.56
CA ASP A 89 6.16 3.63 -9.76
C ASP A 89 5.87 2.14 -9.54
N LEU A 90 5.32 1.51 -10.56
CA LEU A 90 4.95 0.10 -10.60
C LEU A 90 5.51 -0.56 -11.86
N ASP A 91 6.26 -1.66 -11.66
CA ASP A 91 6.64 -2.55 -12.75
C ASP A 91 5.96 -3.91 -12.57
N TYR A 92 5.71 -4.59 -13.69
CA TYR A 92 5.26 -5.98 -13.68
C TYR A 92 6.12 -6.80 -14.62
N TYR A 93 6.71 -7.88 -14.11
CA TYR A 93 7.49 -8.83 -14.90
C TYR A 93 6.79 -10.18 -14.89
N GLY A 94 6.32 -10.62 -16.06
CA GLY A 94 5.65 -11.91 -16.21
C GLY A 94 4.71 -11.94 -17.41
N THR A 95 3.75 -12.85 -17.34
CA THR A 95 2.64 -13.01 -18.27
C THR A 95 1.33 -12.68 -17.56
N VAL A 96 0.22 -12.72 -18.30
CA VAL A 96 -1.12 -12.62 -17.73
C VAL A 96 -1.36 -13.71 -16.67
N LYS A 97 -0.88 -14.93 -16.91
CA LYS A 97 -1.12 -16.07 -16.00
C LYS A 97 -0.33 -15.97 -14.71
N ASN A 98 0.90 -15.46 -14.76
CA ASN A 98 1.80 -15.40 -13.61
C ASN A 98 2.85 -14.31 -13.78
N GLY A 99 3.25 -13.69 -12.68
CA GLY A 99 4.29 -12.68 -12.70
C GLY A 99 4.55 -12.09 -11.32
N ARG A 100 5.34 -11.03 -11.32
CA ARG A 100 5.75 -10.35 -10.10
C ARG A 100 5.51 -8.86 -10.26
N LEU A 101 4.70 -8.32 -9.35
CA LEU A 101 4.49 -6.90 -9.18
C LEU A 101 5.64 -6.31 -8.36
N PHE A 102 6.24 -5.24 -8.85
CA PHE A 102 7.30 -4.50 -8.17
C PHE A 102 6.78 -3.10 -7.85
N LEU A 103 6.57 -2.83 -6.57
CA LEU A 103 6.23 -1.51 -6.07
C LEU A 103 7.54 -0.76 -5.80
N ARG A 104 7.84 0.24 -6.62
CA ARG A 104 9.07 1.04 -6.55
C ARG A 104 8.87 2.22 -5.61
N THR A 105 9.89 2.52 -4.81
CA THR A 105 9.94 3.71 -3.96
C THR A 105 10.89 4.77 -4.50
N LYS A 106 10.77 6.01 -4.00
CA LYS A 106 11.58 7.16 -4.44
C LYS A 106 13.06 6.99 -4.08
N GLY A 107 13.36 6.38 -2.93
CA GLY A 107 14.69 5.94 -2.53
C GLY A 107 14.63 4.52 -1.96
N GLU A 108 15.56 4.19 -1.07
CA GLU A 108 15.54 2.95 -0.28
C GLU A 108 14.57 3.11 0.90
N ASP A 109 13.27 3.09 0.62
CA ASP A 109 12.21 3.32 1.62
C ASP A 109 11.48 2.02 2.01
N VAL A 110 11.89 0.87 1.46
CA VAL A 110 11.33 -0.43 1.81
C VAL A 110 12.19 -1.09 2.88
N ILE A 111 11.65 -1.24 4.09
CA ILE A 111 12.28 -2.01 5.16
C ILE A 111 12.24 -3.49 4.77
N VAL A 112 13.38 -4.17 4.84
CA VAL A 112 13.54 -5.60 4.59
C VAL A 112 14.19 -6.24 5.80
N GLN A 113 13.42 -7.09 6.49
CA GLN A 113 13.85 -7.77 7.70
C GLN A 113 13.67 -9.28 7.57
N THR A 114 14.62 -10.04 8.10
CA THR A 114 14.47 -11.49 8.27
C THR A 114 14.63 -11.86 9.74
N TYR A 115 13.95 -12.93 10.14
CA TYR A 115 14.03 -13.50 11.48
C TYR A 115 14.22 -15.01 11.39
N ASN A 116 15.00 -15.58 12.31
CA ASN A 116 15.35 -17.00 12.33
C ASN A 116 15.98 -17.50 11.02
N ASP A 117 16.74 -16.64 10.33
CA ASP A 117 17.49 -17.08 9.15
C ASP A 117 18.75 -17.85 9.59
N LYS A 118 18.97 -19.03 9.01
CA LYS A 118 20.17 -19.85 9.29
C LYS A 118 21.47 -19.13 8.94
N LYS A 119 21.43 -18.16 8.03
CA LYS A 119 22.58 -17.33 7.62
C LYS A 119 22.75 -16.06 8.45
N GLY A 120 21.87 -15.84 9.43
CA GLY A 120 21.79 -14.61 10.21
C GLY A 120 20.66 -13.70 9.73
N ASP A 121 20.04 -13.02 10.70
CA ASP A 121 18.94 -12.09 10.45
C ASP A 121 19.45 -10.85 9.71
N ILE A 122 18.66 -10.41 8.73
CA ILE A 122 18.94 -9.24 7.89
C ILE A 122 18.05 -8.11 8.37
N ASP A 123 18.61 -6.91 8.46
CA ASP A 123 17.87 -5.65 8.62
C ASP A 123 18.46 -4.64 7.63
N SER A 124 17.69 -4.32 6.59
CA SER A 124 18.18 -3.52 5.46
C SER A 124 17.05 -2.71 4.82
N MET A 125 17.44 -1.77 3.96
CA MET A 125 16.51 -1.00 3.14
C MET A 125 16.64 -1.40 1.67
N SER A 126 15.53 -1.33 0.94
CA SER A 126 15.44 -1.63 -0.49
C SER A 126 14.64 -0.54 -1.21
N SER A 127 14.85 -0.40 -2.52
CA SER A 127 14.12 0.54 -3.36
C SER A 127 12.81 -0.03 -3.93
N TYR A 128 12.47 -1.28 -3.59
CA TYR A 128 11.26 -1.93 -4.09
C TYR A 128 10.76 -3.07 -3.19
N LEU A 129 9.46 -3.33 -3.29
CA LEU A 129 8.76 -4.47 -2.70
C LEU A 129 8.17 -5.34 -3.81
N SER A 130 8.41 -6.65 -3.78
CA SER A 130 7.98 -7.58 -4.83
C SER A 130 6.93 -8.56 -4.34
N ILE A 131 5.78 -8.60 -5.01
CA ILE A 131 4.64 -9.48 -4.70
C ILE A 131 4.36 -10.36 -5.92
N PRO A 132 4.36 -11.70 -5.80
CA PRO A 132 3.96 -12.55 -6.90
C PRO A 132 2.45 -12.55 -7.06
N LEU A 133 2.01 -12.35 -8.30
CA LEU A 133 0.60 -12.29 -8.68
C LEU A 133 0.33 -13.24 -9.84
N ARG A 134 -0.94 -13.60 -10.01
CA ARG A 134 -1.47 -14.42 -11.09
C ARG A 134 -2.72 -13.78 -11.70
N ASP A 135 -3.05 -14.22 -12.90
CA ASP A 135 -4.27 -13.82 -13.61
C ASP A 135 -4.42 -12.29 -13.70
N MET A 136 -3.34 -11.60 -14.08
CA MET A 136 -3.25 -10.14 -14.16
C MET A 136 -3.38 -9.67 -15.61
N GLU A 137 -4.52 -9.05 -15.94
CA GLU A 137 -4.70 -8.42 -17.24
C GLU A 137 -4.03 -7.02 -17.27
N PRO A 138 -3.67 -6.49 -18.46
CA PRO A 138 -3.08 -5.15 -18.58
C PRO A 138 -3.93 -4.03 -17.95
N GLU A 139 -5.25 -4.16 -17.99
CA GLU A 139 -6.20 -3.22 -17.39
C GLU A 139 -6.10 -3.24 -15.87
N ASP A 140 -5.87 -4.41 -15.26
CA ASP A 140 -5.70 -4.56 -13.81
C ASP A 140 -4.43 -3.85 -13.32
N LEU A 141 -3.34 -3.92 -14.10
CA LEU A 141 -2.10 -3.23 -13.81
C LEU A 141 -2.25 -1.70 -13.90
N THR A 142 -3.01 -1.25 -14.89
CA THR A 142 -3.32 0.17 -15.08
C THR A 142 -4.14 0.68 -13.90
N ASP A 143 -5.17 -0.06 -13.50
CA ASP A 143 -6.01 0.29 -12.36
C ASP A 143 -5.21 0.30 -11.04
N PHE A 144 -4.33 -0.68 -10.83
CA PHE A 144 -3.41 -0.67 -9.68
C PHE A 144 -2.56 0.59 -9.64
N LEU A 145 -1.92 0.94 -10.76
CA LEU A 145 -1.06 2.13 -10.84
C LEU A 145 -1.83 3.41 -10.49
N GLU A 146 -3.04 3.57 -11.03
CA GLU A 146 -3.88 4.73 -10.74
C GLU A 146 -4.31 4.78 -9.27
N LYS A 147 -4.68 3.64 -8.67
CA LYS A 147 -5.01 3.56 -7.25
C LYS A 147 -3.82 3.86 -6.35
N PHE A 148 -2.65 3.32 -6.64
CA PHE A 148 -1.44 3.60 -5.88
C PHE A 148 -1.02 5.07 -5.96
N ARG A 149 -1.12 5.69 -7.15
CA ARG A 149 -0.88 7.13 -7.33
C ARG A 149 -1.87 7.96 -6.54
N ARG A 150 -3.14 7.60 -6.53
CA ARG A 150 -4.17 8.30 -5.78
C ARG A 150 -3.91 8.25 -4.28
N ILE A 151 -3.56 7.07 -3.73
CA ILE A 151 -3.14 6.92 -2.34
C ILE A 151 -1.91 7.79 -2.06
N ASN A 152 -0.89 7.80 -2.94
CA ASN A 152 0.30 8.63 -2.77
C ASN A 152 -0.03 10.13 -2.68
N VAL A 153 -0.87 10.63 -3.60
CA VAL A 153 -1.28 12.04 -3.64
C VAL A 153 -2.09 12.42 -2.41
N GLN A 154 -3.04 11.58 -2.00
CA GLN A 154 -3.85 11.83 -0.80
C GLN A 154 -3.01 11.84 0.48
N LEU A 155 -2.00 10.97 0.58
CA LEU A 155 -1.07 10.97 1.71
C LEU A 155 -0.16 12.19 1.73
N ALA A 156 0.20 12.75 0.57
CA ALA A 156 0.98 13.97 0.48
C ALA A 156 0.16 15.24 0.79
N ALA A 157 -1.17 15.16 0.73
CA ALA A 157 -2.09 16.26 1.06
C ALA A 157 -2.45 16.34 2.55
N ARG A 158 -1.96 15.39 3.38
CA ARG A 158 -2.08 15.39 4.83
C ARG A 158 -0.89 16.11 5.48
#